data_AF-A0A0G1FG20-F1
#
_entry.id   AF-A0A0G1FG20-F1
#
_cell.length_a   1.000
_cell.length_b   1.000
_cell.length_c   1.000
_cell.angle_alpha   90.00
_cell.angle_beta   90.00
_cell.angle_gamma   90.00
#
_symmetry.space_group_name_H-M   'P 1'
#
loop_
_entity.id
_entity.type
_entity.pdbx_description
1 polymer ?
#
loop_
_entity_poly.entity_id
_entity_poly.type
_entity_poly.pdbx_seq_one_letter_code
_entity_poly.pdbx_strand_id
1 'polypeptide(L)'
;MFIIITAVLASGTANAQMMGRDFGVSQEIYDHTIKEEAEGKELWSKLQAKETACDNLSDEQYGVLGEYFMGTMAGKSHAAMNAMMIQMHGEDGEEQIHIVMGKRLSSCDTSASFPTGSLGWMPMMSMMWGSGSSSFNNNSTNNMMNFGYGFGIFGWVFMIFWWALIIVGIVYFIKWLVRQSGGGSGKSALDILKERYARGEISKQEFEEKSREIKNI
;
A
#
# COMPACT_ATOMS: atom_id res chain seq x y z
N MET A 1 63.34 -17.77 -25.69
CA MET A 1 62.34 -16.71 -25.46
C MET A 1 60.98 -17.41 -25.41
N PHE A 2 60.49 -17.71 -24.20
CA PHE A 2 59.22 -18.40 -23.95
C PHE A 2 58.08 -17.37 -23.98
N ILE A 3 57.10 -17.52 -24.87
CA ILE A 3 55.86 -16.73 -24.86
C ILE A 3 54.79 -17.60 -24.21
N ILE A 4 54.46 -17.28 -22.97
CA ILE A 4 53.35 -17.86 -22.21
C ILE A 4 52.07 -17.24 -22.78
N ILE A 5 51.29 -18.03 -23.52
CA ILE A 5 49.94 -17.66 -23.95
C ILE A 5 49.00 -17.92 -22.77
N THR A 6 48.64 -16.87 -22.05
CA THR A 6 47.55 -16.89 -21.07
C THR A 6 46.22 -16.97 -21.80
N ALA A 7 45.61 -18.15 -21.77
CA ALA A 7 44.23 -18.36 -22.20
C ALA A 7 43.28 -17.68 -21.21
N VAL A 8 42.76 -16.50 -21.57
CA VAL A 8 41.61 -15.89 -20.90
C VAL A 8 40.36 -16.61 -21.41
N LEU A 9 39.83 -17.51 -20.59
CA LEU A 9 38.48 -18.07 -20.77
C LEU A 9 37.47 -16.96 -20.47
N ALA A 10 37.07 -16.22 -21.50
CA ALA A 10 35.88 -15.38 -21.44
C ALA A 10 34.67 -16.31 -21.44
N SER A 11 34.09 -16.51 -20.26
CA SER A 11 32.79 -17.15 -20.07
C SER A 11 31.74 -16.36 -20.86
N GLY A 12 31.39 -16.85 -22.06
CA GLY A 12 30.28 -16.34 -22.82
C GLY A 12 28.98 -16.62 -22.06
N THR A 13 28.47 -15.63 -21.35
CA THR A 13 27.11 -15.65 -20.84
C THR A 13 26.17 -15.49 -22.03
N ALA A 14 25.70 -16.62 -22.54
CA ALA A 14 24.44 -16.67 -23.25
C ALA A 14 23.32 -16.18 -22.32
N ASN A 15 22.36 -15.44 -22.90
CA ASN A 15 21.10 -14.98 -22.32
C ASN A 15 21.12 -13.70 -21.48
N ALA A 16 21.21 -12.56 -22.17
CA ALA A 16 20.48 -11.35 -21.79
C ALA A 16 20.28 -10.43 -23.01
N GLN A 17 19.76 -10.96 -24.12
CA GLN A 17 19.54 -10.17 -25.33
C GLN A 17 18.15 -10.41 -25.92
N MET A 18 17.10 -10.21 -25.10
CA MET A 18 15.71 -10.13 -25.58
C MET A 18 14.85 -9.10 -24.82
N MET A 19 15.44 -8.09 -24.17
CA MET A 19 14.71 -7.00 -23.48
C MET A 19 15.47 -5.67 -23.60
N GLY A 20 16.01 -5.38 -24.78
CA GLY A 20 16.79 -4.17 -25.03
C GLY A 20 16.76 -3.75 -26.49
N ARG A 21 15.65 -4.05 -27.19
CA ARG A 21 15.38 -3.32 -28.42
C ARG A 21 15.07 -1.90 -27.98
N ASP A 22 16.08 -1.05 -28.13
CA ASP A 22 15.96 0.37 -28.30
C ASP A 22 14.92 0.56 -29.42
N PHE A 23 13.64 0.62 -29.04
CA PHE A 23 12.62 1.18 -29.90
C PHE A 23 13.13 2.60 -30.11
N GLY A 24 13.60 2.90 -31.32
CA GLY A 24 14.24 4.16 -31.65
C GLY A 24 13.26 5.32 -31.47
N VAL A 25 13.05 5.73 -30.23
CA VAL A 25 12.38 6.97 -29.87
C VAL A 25 13.37 8.06 -30.24
N SER A 26 13.02 8.89 -31.22
CA SER A 26 13.86 10.02 -31.58
C SER A 26 14.01 10.94 -30.36
N GLN A 27 15.18 11.57 -30.22
CA GLN A 27 15.41 12.54 -29.15
C GLN A 27 14.32 13.62 -29.10
N GLU A 28 13.77 13.96 -30.26
CA GLU A 28 12.65 14.89 -30.41
C GLU A 28 11.35 14.40 -29.74
N ILE A 29 10.98 13.12 -29.88
CA ILE A 29 9.80 12.54 -29.21
C ILE A 29 10.03 12.52 -27.69
N TYR A 30 11.24 12.18 -27.25
CA TYR A 30 11.58 12.20 -25.84
C TYR A 30 11.48 13.61 -25.24
N ASP A 31 12.06 14.60 -25.92
CA ASP A 31 12.03 16.00 -25.46
C ASP A 31 10.60 16.56 -25.49
N HIS A 32 9.77 16.13 -26.45
CA HIS A 32 8.34 16.46 -26.52
C HIS A 32 7.57 15.91 -25.32
N THR A 33 7.67 14.60 -25.04
CA THR A 33 6.98 13.97 -23.91
C THR A 33 7.36 14.62 -22.58
N ILE A 34 8.65 14.94 -22.37
CA ILE A 34 9.09 15.61 -21.14
C ILE A 34 8.49 17.02 -21.00
N LYS A 35 8.32 17.73 -22.11
CA LYS A 35 7.69 19.05 -22.12
C LYS A 35 6.20 18.94 -21.74
N GLU A 36 5.48 18.00 -22.33
CA GLU A 36 4.05 17.78 -22.05
C GLU A 36 3.82 17.33 -20.60
N GLU A 37 4.66 16.44 -20.07
CA GLU A 37 4.62 16.06 -18.66
C GLU A 37 4.78 17.27 -17.73
N ALA A 38 5.67 18.21 -18.08
CA ALA A 38 5.90 19.42 -17.29
C ALA A 38 4.71 20.38 -17.34
N GLU A 39 4.11 20.58 -18.52
CA GLU A 39 2.89 21.38 -18.70
C GLU A 39 1.72 20.76 -17.92
N GLY A 40 1.59 19.43 -17.94
CA GLY A 40 0.55 18.70 -17.22
C GLY A 40 0.70 18.80 -15.71
N LYS A 41 1.95 18.79 -15.22
CA LYS A 41 2.25 19.01 -13.80
C LYS A 41 1.85 20.41 -13.34
N GLU A 42 2.13 21.44 -14.15
CA GLU A 42 1.71 22.80 -13.85
C GLU A 42 0.18 22.90 -13.79
N LEU A 43 -0.49 22.35 -14.80
CA LEU A 43 -1.95 22.34 -14.88
C LEU A 43 -2.59 21.58 -13.71
N TRP A 44 -2.01 20.43 -13.32
CA TRP A 44 -2.43 19.66 -12.17
C TRP A 44 -2.27 20.45 -10.86
N SER A 45 -1.18 21.22 -10.73
CA SER A 45 -0.96 22.08 -9.57
C SER A 45 -2.01 23.19 -9.48
N LYS A 46 -2.40 23.79 -10.61
CA LYS A 46 -3.49 24.80 -10.68
C LYS A 46 -4.84 24.20 -10.31
N LEU A 47 -5.12 22.96 -10.74
CA LEU A 47 -6.33 22.23 -10.35
C LEU A 47 -6.38 21.98 -8.84
N GLN A 48 -5.28 21.50 -8.25
CA GLN A 48 -5.19 21.27 -6.81
C GLN A 48 -5.33 22.57 -6.00
N ALA A 49 -4.74 23.65 -6.50
CA ALA A 49 -4.85 24.98 -5.91
C ALA A 49 -6.23 25.63 -6.11
N LYS A 50 -7.14 24.99 -6.87
CA LYS A 50 -8.46 25.51 -7.25
C LYS A 50 -8.40 26.82 -8.04
N GLU A 51 -7.27 27.08 -8.71
CA GLU A 51 -7.10 28.23 -9.60
C GLU A 51 -7.83 28.01 -10.94
N THR A 52 -7.97 26.75 -11.35
CA THR A 52 -8.78 26.33 -12.49
C THR A 52 -9.78 25.24 -12.09
N ALA A 53 -10.85 25.10 -12.85
CA ALA A 53 -11.93 24.14 -12.63
C ALA A 53 -12.03 23.14 -13.79
N CYS A 54 -12.55 21.95 -13.49
CA CYS A 54 -12.81 20.89 -14.49
C CYS A 54 -13.60 21.41 -15.69
N ASP A 55 -14.60 22.26 -15.48
CA ASP A 55 -15.47 22.76 -16.54
C ASP A 55 -14.76 23.70 -17.54
N ASN A 56 -13.58 24.22 -17.18
CA ASN A 56 -12.80 25.15 -18.03
C ASN A 56 -11.66 24.45 -18.78
N LEU A 57 -11.52 23.13 -18.63
CA LEU A 57 -10.46 22.36 -19.26
C LEU A 57 -10.88 21.87 -20.64
N SER A 58 -10.03 22.10 -21.63
CA SER A 58 -10.18 21.50 -22.97
C SER A 58 -9.70 20.05 -23.00
N ASP A 59 -10.08 19.31 -24.04
CA ASP A 59 -9.58 17.96 -24.26
C ASP A 59 -8.05 17.94 -24.39
N GLU A 60 -7.43 18.88 -25.11
CA GLU A 60 -5.96 19.03 -25.16
C GLU A 60 -5.34 19.14 -23.76
N GLN A 61 -5.94 19.96 -22.89
CA GLN A 61 -5.46 20.11 -21.50
C GLN A 61 -5.63 18.83 -20.67
N TYR A 62 -6.67 18.04 -20.95
CA TYR A 62 -6.81 16.71 -20.37
C TYR A 62 -5.79 15.73 -20.94
N GLY A 63 -5.42 15.83 -22.21
CA GLY A 63 -4.34 15.07 -22.83
C GLY A 63 -3.01 15.32 -22.10
N VAL A 64 -2.63 16.58 -21.94
CA VAL A 64 -1.41 16.99 -21.23
C VAL A 64 -1.43 16.57 -19.75
N LEU A 65 -2.60 16.58 -19.08
CA LEU A 65 -2.75 15.97 -17.74
C LEU A 65 -2.52 14.45 -17.77
N GLY A 66 -3.03 13.79 -18.79
CA GLY A 66 -2.82 12.37 -19.07
C GLY A 66 -1.34 12.02 -19.21
N GLU A 67 -0.61 12.77 -20.02
CA GLU A 67 0.85 12.66 -20.20
C GLU A 67 1.57 12.76 -18.85
N TYR A 68 1.25 13.77 -18.04
CA TYR A 68 1.83 13.91 -16.70
C TYR A 68 1.57 12.69 -15.82
N PHE A 69 0.31 12.23 -15.73
CA PHE A 69 -0.02 11.07 -14.91
C PHE A 69 0.64 9.79 -15.44
N MET A 70 0.69 9.60 -16.76
CA MET A 70 1.35 8.47 -17.36
C MET A 70 2.86 8.50 -17.10
N GLY A 71 3.50 9.67 -17.19
CA GLY A 71 4.88 9.89 -16.77
C GLY A 71 5.13 9.53 -15.31
N THR A 72 4.22 9.88 -14.39
CA THR A 72 4.36 9.48 -12.98
C THR A 72 4.30 7.97 -12.74
N MET A 73 3.64 7.22 -13.63
CA MET A 73 3.49 5.77 -13.53
C MET A 73 4.55 4.99 -14.30
N ALA A 74 4.81 5.39 -15.55
CA ALA A 74 5.73 4.73 -16.46
C ALA A 74 7.18 5.22 -16.29
N GLY A 75 7.38 6.39 -15.69
CA GLY A 75 8.68 7.01 -15.51
C GLY A 75 9.42 7.14 -16.85
N LYS A 76 10.69 6.71 -16.89
CA LYS A 76 11.52 6.79 -18.10
C LYS A 76 10.99 5.97 -19.28
N SER A 77 10.04 5.06 -19.05
CA SER A 77 9.44 4.24 -20.09
C SER A 77 8.27 4.91 -20.79
N HIS A 78 7.83 6.09 -20.35
CA HIS A 78 6.67 6.78 -20.91
C HIS A 78 6.83 7.05 -22.42
N ALA A 79 7.91 7.69 -22.85
CA ALA A 79 8.15 7.97 -24.28
C ALA A 79 8.20 6.69 -25.15
N ALA A 80 8.76 5.60 -24.62
CA ALA A 80 8.75 4.30 -25.31
C ALA A 80 7.34 3.68 -25.36
N MET A 81 6.53 3.94 -24.33
CA MET A 81 5.14 3.53 -24.29
C MET A 81 4.29 4.33 -25.28
N ASN A 82 4.47 5.65 -25.38
CA ASN A 82 3.77 6.49 -26.37
C ASN A 82 4.09 6.01 -27.78
N ALA A 83 5.37 5.75 -28.08
CA ALA A 83 5.76 5.17 -29.37
C ALA A 83 5.08 3.81 -29.64
N MET A 84 4.93 2.95 -28.64
CA MET A 84 4.18 1.71 -28.76
C MET A 84 2.67 1.96 -28.95
N MET A 85 2.08 2.92 -28.24
CA MET A 85 0.66 3.26 -28.36
C MET A 85 0.35 3.81 -29.75
N ILE A 86 1.16 4.74 -30.25
CA ILE A 86 1.05 5.28 -31.60
C ILE A 86 1.20 4.15 -32.63
N GLN A 87 2.13 3.21 -32.43
CA GLN A 87 2.29 2.08 -33.35
C GLN A 87 1.06 1.17 -33.41
N MET A 88 0.37 0.95 -32.28
CA MET A 88 -0.79 0.04 -32.23
C MET A 88 -2.11 0.73 -32.55
N HIS A 89 -2.28 1.99 -32.14
CA HIS A 89 -3.56 2.70 -32.13
C HIS A 89 -3.54 4.01 -32.94
N GLY A 90 -2.41 4.40 -33.51
CA GLY A 90 -2.22 5.67 -34.19
C GLY A 90 -2.04 6.84 -33.22
N GLU A 91 -1.70 8.00 -33.78
CA GLU A 91 -1.55 9.26 -33.03
C GLU A 91 -2.86 9.64 -32.32
N ASP A 92 -3.98 9.65 -33.05
CA ASP A 92 -5.31 9.91 -32.48
C ASP A 92 -5.66 8.94 -31.34
N GLY A 93 -5.23 7.69 -31.42
CA GLY A 93 -5.52 6.67 -30.42
C GLY A 93 -4.74 6.88 -29.13
N GLU A 94 -3.47 7.28 -29.24
CA GLU A 94 -2.61 7.63 -28.10
C GLU A 94 -3.14 8.89 -27.40
N GLU A 95 -3.48 9.93 -28.15
CA GLU A 95 -3.99 11.19 -27.61
C GLU A 95 -5.30 10.97 -26.83
N GLN A 96 -6.23 10.19 -27.39
CA GLN A 96 -7.51 9.88 -26.72
C GLN A 96 -7.31 9.08 -25.43
N ILE A 97 -6.32 8.18 -25.38
CA ILE A 97 -5.99 7.44 -24.16
C ILE A 97 -5.48 8.41 -23.09
N HIS A 98 -4.62 9.36 -23.45
CA HIS A 98 -4.15 10.39 -22.53
C HIS A 98 -5.27 11.32 -22.07
N ILE A 99 -6.16 11.77 -22.95
CA ILE A 99 -7.33 12.59 -22.58
C ILE A 99 -8.21 11.86 -21.55
N VAL A 100 -8.57 10.60 -21.82
CA VAL A 100 -9.42 9.81 -20.92
C VAL A 100 -8.70 9.54 -19.60
N MET A 101 -7.40 9.27 -19.64
CA MET A 101 -6.59 9.08 -18.43
C MET A 101 -6.54 10.37 -17.60
N GLY A 102 -6.30 11.52 -18.23
CA GLY A 102 -6.31 12.82 -17.59
C GLY A 102 -7.65 13.13 -16.92
N LYS A 103 -8.77 12.92 -17.62
CA LYS A 103 -10.13 13.10 -17.07
C LYS A 103 -10.40 12.24 -15.84
N ARG A 104 -10.02 10.96 -15.90
CA ARG A 104 -10.23 9.99 -14.82
C ARG A 104 -9.34 10.26 -13.61
N LEU A 105 -8.04 10.44 -13.83
CA LEU A 105 -7.05 10.58 -12.76
C LEU A 105 -7.09 11.96 -12.10
N SER A 106 -7.49 13.00 -12.84
CA SER A 106 -7.81 14.30 -12.24
C SER A 106 -9.10 14.32 -11.42
N SER A 107 -9.88 13.23 -11.46
CA SER A 107 -11.23 13.12 -10.87
C SER A 107 -12.26 14.10 -11.44
N CYS A 108 -11.96 14.75 -12.57
CA CYS A 108 -12.90 15.64 -13.26
C CYS A 108 -14.02 14.87 -13.96
N ASP A 109 -13.70 13.75 -14.61
CA ASP A 109 -14.68 12.86 -15.22
C ASP A 109 -14.21 11.41 -15.13
N THR A 110 -14.72 10.71 -14.12
CA THR A 110 -14.43 9.29 -13.87
C THR A 110 -15.20 8.35 -14.79
N SER A 111 -16.18 8.87 -15.53
CA SER A 111 -17.04 8.11 -16.44
C SER A 111 -16.49 8.03 -17.86
N ALA A 112 -15.58 8.94 -18.24
CA ALA A 112 -14.90 8.97 -19.53
C ALA A 112 -14.44 7.57 -19.94
N SER A 113 -14.89 7.07 -21.09
CA SER A 113 -14.59 5.71 -21.55
C SER A 113 -13.49 5.73 -22.60
N PHE A 114 -12.57 4.77 -22.53
CA PHE A 114 -11.59 4.59 -23.60
C PHE A 114 -12.29 4.22 -24.92
N PRO A 115 -11.79 4.69 -26.08
CA PRO A 115 -12.41 4.41 -27.37
C PRO A 115 -12.44 2.91 -27.66
N THR A 116 -13.49 2.41 -28.32
CA THR A 116 -13.74 0.97 -28.54
C THR A 116 -12.60 0.25 -29.28
N GLY A 117 -11.74 0.98 -30.00
CA GLY A 117 -10.52 0.45 -30.65
C GLY A 117 -9.32 0.18 -29.72
N SER A 118 -9.39 0.60 -28.45
CA SER A 118 -8.33 0.44 -27.43
C SER A 118 -8.41 -0.88 -26.64
N LEU A 119 -9.21 -1.84 -27.11
CA LEU A 119 -9.45 -3.16 -26.47
C LEU A 119 -8.17 -3.94 -26.12
N GLY A 120 -7.04 -3.67 -26.78
CA GLY A 120 -5.73 -4.27 -26.49
C GLY A 120 -4.99 -3.65 -25.29
N TRP A 121 -5.38 -2.46 -24.86
CA TRP A 121 -4.71 -1.70 -23.80
C TRP A 121 -5.25 -2.04 -22.40
N MET A 122 -6.55 -2.37 -22.29
CA MET A 122 -7.18 -2.79 -21.02
C MET A 122 -6.49 -4.01 -20.36
N PRO A 123 -6.11 -5.09 -21.09
CA PRO A 123 -5.39 -6.22 -20.49
C PRO A 123 -4.00 -5.86 -19.97
N MET A 124 -3.26 -5.01 -20.69
CA MET A 124 -1.91 -4.58 -20.31
C MET A 124 -1.96 -3.72 -19.04
N MET A 125 -2.90 -2.78 -18.98
CA MET A 125 -3.07 -1.94 -17.80
C MET A 125 -3.64 -2.73 -16.61
N SER A 126 -4.53 -3.71 -16.84
CA SER A 126 -5.02 -4.62 -15.78
C SER A 126 -3.91 -5.49 -15.17
N MET A 127 -2.88 -5.82 -15.96
CA MET A 127 -1.73 -6.58 -15.48
C MET A 127 -0.76 -5.69 -14.69
N MET A 128 -0.56 -4.43 -15.12
CA MET A 128 0.33 -3.46 -14.46
C MET A 128 -0.29 -2.87 -13.19
N TRP A 129 -1.59 -2.58 -13.20
CA TRP A 129 -2.34 -2.10 -12.05
C TRP A 129 -2.85 -3.22 -11.14
N GLY A 130 -2.46 -4.47 -11.42
CA GLY A 130 -2.66 -5.63 -10.57
C GLY A 130 -4.10 -5.79 -10.09
N SER A 131 -4.97 -6.43 -10.89
CA SER A 131 -6.16 -7.13 -10.40
C SER A 131 -6.92 -6.39 -9.25
N GLY A 132 -7.43 -5.18 -9.52
CA GLY A 132 -8.00 -4.37 -8.44
C GLY A 132 -9.03 -3.30 -8.82
N SER A 133 -9.48 -3.23 -10.08
CA SER A 133 -10.46 -2.23 -10.52
C SER A 133 -11.63 -2.87 -11.27
N SER A 134 -12.29 -3.83 -10.62
CA SER A 134 -13.71 -4.11 -10.86
C SER A 134 -14.55 -2.94 -10.35
N SER A 135 -14.56 -1.84 -11.10
CA SER A 135 -15.53 -0.75 -10.99
C SER A 135 -15.79 -0.12 -12.34
N PHE A 136 -15.97 -0.94 -13.37
CA PHE A 136 -16.54 -0.50 -14.64
C PHE A 136 -17.50 -1.57 -15.13
N ASN A 137 -18.78 -1.42 -14.74
CA ASN A 137 -19.97 -1.58 -15.60
C ASN A 137 -21.21 -1.86 -14.72
N ASN A 138 -22.15 -0.91 -14.69
CA ASN A 138 -23.51 -1.12 -14.19
C ASN A 138 -24.36 -1.70 -15.33
N ASN A 139 -25.07 -2.80 -15.06
CA ASN A 139 -25.91 -3.62 -15.95
C ASN A 139 -25.19 -4.69 -16.79
N SER A 140 -24.98 -5.87 -16.19
CA SER A 140 -25.69 -7.07 -16.63
C SER A 140 -25.31 -8.26 -15.76
N THR A 141 -26.34 -8.91 -15.23
CA THR A 141 -26.33 -10.29 -14.74
C THR A 141 -25.54 -11.19 -15.69
N ASN A 142 -24.48 -11.84 -15.20
CA ASN A 142 -24.23 -13.28 -15.38
C ASN A 142 -22.93 -13.72 -14.67
N ASN A 143 -23.15 -14.44 -13.57
CA ASN A 143 -22.35 -15.55 -13.02
C ASN A 143 -21.17 -16.05 -13.88
N MET A 144 -19.96 -15.52 -13.68
CA MET A 144 -18.74 -16.27 -14.01
C MET A 144 -17.50 -15.83 -13.22
N MET A 145 -17.59 -15.80 -11.88
CA MET A 145 -16.43 -15.94 -10.98
C MET A 145 -16.83 -16.70 -9.71
N ASN A 146 -17.18 -17.97 -9.89
CA ASN A 146 -17.31 -18.95 -8.81
C ASN A 146 -16.06 -19.85 -8.80
N PHE A 147 -14.90 -19.26 -8.46
CA PHE A 147 -13.67 -20.02 -8.19
C PHE A 147 -12.82 -19.38 -7.08
N GLY A 148 -13.46 -18.74 -6.10
CA GLY A 148 -12.81 -18.11 -4.94
C GLY A 148 -13.56 -18.23 -3.61
N TYR A 149 -14.71 -18.89 -3.58
CA TYR A 149 -15.57 -18.98 -2.39
C TYR A 149 -15.26 -20.16 -1.45
N GLY A 150 -14.31 -21.03 -1.80
CA GLY A 150 -13.94 -22.20 -0.97
C GLY A 150 -13.02 -21.88 0.21
N PHE A 151 -12.26 -20.80 0.16
CA PHE A 151 -11.29 -20.42 1.21
C PHE A 151 -11.68 -19.18 2.02
N GLY A 152 -12.73 -18.44 1.63
CA GLY A 152 -13.13 -17.20 2.30
C GLY A 152 -13.67 -17.42 3.72
N ILE A 153 -14.55 -18.41 3.91
CA ILE A 153 -15.11 -18.72 5.24
C ILE A 153 -14.04 -19.38 6.12
N PHE A 154 -13.26 -20.32 5.58
CA PHE A 154 -12.23 -21.00 6.34
C PHE A 154 -11.12 -20.04 6.79
N GLY A 155 -10.72 -19.09 5.92
CA GLY A 155 -9.78 -18.04 6.25
C GLY A 155 -10.31 -17.07 7.32
N TRP A 156 -11.57 -16.65 7.22
CA TRP A 156 -12.19 -15.75 8.20
C TRP A 156 -12.35 -16.40 9.58
N VAL A 157 -12.77 -17.67 9.62
CA VAL A 157 -12.89 -18.44 10.87
C VAL A 157 -11.51 -18.69 11.51
N PHE A 158 -10.50 -19.06 10.72
CA PHE A 158 -9.13 -19.24 11.21
C PHE A 158 -8.56 -17.94 11.78
N MET A 159 -8.85 -16.81 11.14
CA MET A 159 -8.42 -15.49 11.61
C MET A 159 -9.04 -15.17 12.98
N ILE A 160 -10.35 -15.34 13.13
CA ILE A 160 -11.03 -15.11 14.42
C ILE A 160 -10.50 -16.06 15.49
N PHE A 161 -10.32 -17.33 15.16
CA PHE A 161 -9.77 -18.32 16.08
C PHE A 161 -8.34 -17.97 16.53
N TRP A 162 -7.49 -17.52 15.60
CA TRP A 162 -6.12 -17.08 15.88
C TRP A 162 -6.09 -15.86 16.82
N TRP A 163 -6.92 -14.86 16.56
CA TRP A 163 -7.06 -13.70 17.45
C TRP A 163 -7.61 -14.08 18.83
N ALA A 164 -8.57 -15.02 18.91
CA ALA A 164 -9.08 -15.53 20.18
C ALA A 164 -8.00 -16.24 21.01
N LEU A 165 -7.15 -17.06 20.38
CA LEU A 165 -6.02 -17.70 21.07
C LEU A 165 -5.02 -16.69 21.63
N ILE A 166 -4.70 -15.63 20.88
CA ILE A 166 -3.81 -14.55 21.36
C ILE A 166 -4.40 -13.91 22.62
N ILE A 167 -5.70 -13.56 22.60
CA ILE A 167 -6.36 -12.91 23.74
C ILE A 167 -6.34 -13.82 24.97
N VAL A 168 -6.68 -15.10 24.80
CA VAL A 168 -6.64 -16.07 25.92
C VAL A 168 -5.22 -16.23 26.46
N GLY A 169 -4.21 -16.28 25.59
CA GLY A 169 -2.80 -16.32 25.99
C GLY A 169 -2.39 -15.12 26.82
N ILE A 170 -2.75 -13.91 26.39
CA ILE A 170 -2.47 -12.66 27.12
C ILE A 170 -3.17 -12.66 28.48
N VAL A 171 -4.45 -13.02 28.54
CA VAL A 171 -5.21 -13.06 29.81
C VAL A 171 -4.60 -14.07 30.78
N TYR A 172 -4.22 -15.26 30.30
CA TYR A 172 -3.57 -16.27 31.13
C TYR A 172 -2.20 -15.80 31.62
N PHE A 173 -1.42 -15.17 30.74
CA PHE A 173 -0.10 -14.62 31.08
C PHE A 173 -0.19 -13.50 32.11
N ILE A 174 -1.16 -12.57 31.97
CA ILE A 174 -1.42 -11.52 32.95
C ILE A 174 -1.87 -12.15 34.28
N LYS A 175 -2.80 -13.11 34.28
CA LYS A 175 -3.21 -13.79 35.52
C LYS A 175 -2.06 -14.54 36.18
N TRP A 176 -1.16 -15.12 35.40
CA TRP A 176 0.03 -15.79 35.93
C TRP A 176 1.01 -14.78 36.54
N LEU A 177 1.29 -13.66 35.86
CA LEU A 177 2.11 -12.57 36.37
C LEU A 177 1.51 -11.94 37.64
N VAL A 178 0.19 -11.71 37.68
CA VAL A 178 -0.50 -11.18 38.86
C VAL A 178 -0.51 -12.20 40.01
N ARG A 179 -0.57 -13.50 39.73
CA ARG A 179 -0.41 -14.54 40.77
C ARG A 179 1.03 -14.63 41.28
N GLN A 180 2.01 -14.35 40.42
CA GLN A 180 3.43 -14.32 40.79
C GLN A 180 3.82 -13.02 41.52
N SER A 181 3.22 -11.88 41.17
CA SER A 181 3.38 -10.60 41.89
C SER A 181 2.43 -10.48 43.09
N GLY A 182 1.41 -11.32 43.16
CA GLY A 182 0.42 -11.46 44.24
C GLY A 182 0.85 -12.42 45.35
N GLY A 183 2.14 -12.76 45.41
CA GLY A 183 2.76 -13.41 46.57
C GLY A 183 2.93 -12.49 47.79
N GLY A 184 2.24 -11.36 47.85
CA GLY A 184 2.12 -10.51 49.03
C GLY A 184 0.79 -10.79 49.69
N SER A 185 0.84 -11.62 50.74
CA SER A 185 -0.18 -11.80 51.77
C SER A 185 -1.21 -10.68 51.81
N GLY A 186 -2.50 -11.03 51.77
CA GLY A 186 -3.53 -10.15 52.33
C GLY A 186 -3.00 -9.65 53.66
N LYS A 187 -2.78 -8.33 53.75
CA LYS A 187 -2.00 -7.69 54.83
C LYS A 187 -2.43 -8.33 56.14
N SER A 188 -1.54 -9.09 56.76
CA SER A 188 -1.87 -9.75 58.02
C SER A 188 -2.28 -8.64 58.99
N ALA A 189 -3.17 -8.93 59.94
CA ALA A 189 -3.62 -7.93 60.91
C ALA A 189 -2.42 -7.25 61.62
N LEU A 190 -1.27 -7.94 61.73
CA LEU A 190 0.00 -7.38 62.21
C LEU A 190 0.61 -6.29 61.31
N ASP A 191 0.51 -6.40 59.99
CA ASP A 191 1.09 -5.41 59.07
C ASP A 191 0.28 -4.12 59.07
N ILE A 192 -1.05 -4.22 59.18
CA ILE A 192 -1.93 -3.05 59.38
C ILE A 192 -1.62 -2.38 60.72
N LEU A 193 -1.38 -3.17 61.78
CA LEU A 193 -1.04 -2.67 63.11
C LEU A 193 0.31 -1.92 63.09
N LYS A 194 1.34 -2.48 62.43
CA LYS A 194 2.66 -1.84 62.28
C LYS A 194 2.57 -0.53 61.50
N GLU A 195 1.76 -0.47 60.44
CA GLU A 195 1.58 0.74 59.64
C GLU A 195 1.01 1.88 60.49
N ARG A 196 0.02 1.61 61.34
CA ARG A 196 -0.57 2.63 62.23
C ARG A 196 0.37 3.07 63.35
N TYR A 197 1.18 2.16 63.90
CA TYR A 197 2.22 2.51 64.86
C TYR A 197 3.28 3.42 64.23
N ALA A 198 3.72 3.10 63.01
CA ALA A 198 4.69 3.93 62.27
C ALA A 198 4.14 5.32 61.91
N ARG A 199 2.82 5.44 61.71
CA ARG A 199 2.12 6.73 61.53
C ARG A 199 1.91 7.50 62.83
N GLY A 200 2.21 6.91 63.99
CA GLY A 200 2.00 7.52 65.31
C GLY A 200 0.52 7.58 65.74
N GLU A 201 -0.36 6.85 65.05
CA GLU A 201 -1.81 6.82 65.35
C GLU A 201 -2.14 5.97 66.58
N ILE A 202 -1.22 5.09 66.99
CA ILE A 202 -1.36 4.23 68.17
C ILE A 202 -0.10 4.30 69.03
N SER A 203 -0.29 4.17 70.34
CA SER A 203 0.82 4.18 71.30
C SER A 203 1.56 2.83 71.29
N LYS A 204 2.81 2.82 71.79
CA LYS A 204 3.62 1.60 71.90
C LYS A 204 2.93 0.50 72.74
N GLN A 205 2.23 0.90 73.80
CA GLN A 205 1.51 -0.04 74.68
C GLN A 205 0.36 -0.72 73.93
N GLU A 206 -0.45 0.04 73.19
CA GLU A 206 -1.57 -0.51 72.39
C GLU A 206 -1.09 -1.41 71.25
N PHE A 207 0.06 -1.10 70.65
CA PHE A 207 0.68 -1.95 69.64
C PHE A 207 1.09 -3.31 70.23
N GLU A 208 1.73 -3.32 71.40
CA GLU A 208 2.21 -4.54 72.04
C GLU A 208 1.06 -5.46 72.50
N GLU A 209 -0.02 -4.89 73.02
CA GLU A 209 -1.22 -5.64 73.42
C GLU A 209 -1.87 -6.34 72.22
N LYS A 210 -2.20 -5.57 71.17
CA LYS A 210 -2.88 -6.08 69.99
C LYS A 210 -2.01 -7.02 69.15
N SER A 211 -0.69 -6.77 69.10
CA SER A 211 0.26 -7.65 68.43
C SER A 211 0.33 -9.02 69.11
N ARG A 212 0.27 -9.05 70.45
CA ARG A 212 0.26 -10.30 71.21
C ARG A 212 -1.04 -11.07 71.04
N GLU A 213 -2.17 -10.38 71.02
CA GLU A 213 -3.48 -10.96 70.77
C GLU A 213 -3.56 -11.60 69.37
N ILE A 214 -3.15 -10.87 68.33
CA ILE A 214 -3.14 -11.39 66.94
C ILE A 214 -2.18 -12.57 66.77
N LYS A 215 -1.08 -12.62 67.53
CA LYS A 215 -0.13 -13.72 67.49
C LYS A 215 -0.62 -14.98 68.23
N ASN A 216 -1.63 -14.84 69.09
CA ASN A 216 -2.24 -15.92 69.88
C ASN A 216 -3.59 -16.40 69.31
N ILE A 217 -4.04 -15.84 68.18
CA ILE A 217 -5.17 -16.33 67.36
C ILE A 217 -4.62 -17.31 66.33
#